data_AF-A0A3D1LAB7-F1
#
_entry.id   AF-A0A3D1LAB7-F1
#
_cell.length_a   1.000
_cell.length_b   1.000
_cell.length_c   1.000
_cell.angle_alpha   90.00
_cell.angle_beta   90.00
_cell.angle_gamma   90.00
#
_symmetry.space_group_name_H-M   'P 1'
#
loop_
_entity.id
_entity.type
_entity.pdbx_description
1 polymer ?
#
loop_
_entity_poly.entity_id
_entity_poly.type
_entity_poly.pdbx_seq_one_letter_code
_entity_poly.pdbx_strand_id
1 'polypeptide(L)'
;MATTRIISMHVNQGKTIADCLADRIDYSKNPDKTQGGELISAYQCDPKTADAEFLYSKRQYQTVTGREQRHDVIAYQVRQSFKPGEITPEDANRVGYEFAERFLKGRHAFFVATHTDKKHIHNHIIWNSTTLDCKHKFRDFLGSGRAVARLSDAICTEHRLSVIAAPKRGKNHYGKWLGNKAKPTHRELLCGLIDAALLQKPDSFDALLKLLAEAGCEVRRRGSMLSLRHPGKKGFVRLSSIDGYTEDALCAVLAGKKEHTPRKKRSQTAQRKNTLLIDIEAKLQAGKGGGYERWAKVFNVKQMAQTYNYLREHGLLDYAELEEKAAAATEQFHALSAQIKAAEGRMAEIAVLKTHIANYAKTRDVYAGYRKAGYSKKYLAEHESDILLHKAAKNAFDELGV
;
A
#
# COMPACT_ATOMS: atom_id res chain seq x y z
N MET A 1 -1.36 6.04 5.29
CA MET A 1 -1.87 5.50 6.56
C MET A 1 -3.39 5.49 6.56
N ALA A 2 -4.00 4.31 6.51
CA ALA A 2 -5.44 4.18 6.70
C ALA A 2 -5.71 3.00 7.62
N THR A 3 -5.70 3.27 8.93
CA THR A 3 -6.54 2.56 9.88
C THR A 3 -6.84 3.50 11.02
N THR A 4 -8.09 3.87 11.19
CA THR A 4 -8.54 4.74 12.29
C THR A 4 -9.85 4.21 12.84
N ARG A 5 -9.94 2.89 13.03
CA ARG A 5 -10.96 2.29 13.89
C ARG A 5 -10.47 0.98 14.46
N ILE A 6 -10.79 0.77 15.72
CA ILE A 6 -10.76 -0.53 16.36
C ILE A 6 -11.83 -1.38 15.66
N ILE A 7 -11.46 -2.60 15.30
CA ILE A 7 -12.37 -3.58 14.71
C ILE A 7 -12.74 -4.55 15.83
N SER A 8 -13.98 -4.45 16.32
CA SER A 8 -14.53 -5.43 17.25
C SER A 8 -14.84 -6.74 16.51
N MET A 9 -14.33 -7.85 17.01
CA MET A 9 -14.65 -9.18 16.50
C MET A 9 -15.81 -9.76 17.28
N HIS A 10 -16.78 -10.33 16.59
CA HIS A 10 -17.95 -10.99 17.15
C HIS A 10 -18.03 -12.43 16.65
N VAL A 11 -18.82 -13.25 17.32
CA VAL A 11 -19.15 -14.60 16.84
C VAL A 11 -19.96 -14.48 15.54
N ASN A 12 -19.49 -15.13 14.48
CA ASN A 12 -20.21 -15.18 13.21
C ASN A 12 -21.37 -16.19 13.29
N GLN A 13 -22.42 -15.96 12.51
CA GLN A 13 -23.57 -16.88 12.46
C GLN A 13 -23.11 -18.29 12.06
N GLY A 14 -23.46 -19.28 12.88
CA GLY A 14 -23.13 -20.70 12.65
C GLY A 14 -21.72 -21.13 13.04
N LYS A 15 -20.92 -20.27 13.71
CA LYS A 15 -19.57 -20.60 14.19
C LYS A 15 -19.48 -20.52 15.71
N THR A 16 -18.54 -21.27 16.29
CA THR A 16 -18.22 -21.16 17.72
C THR A 16 -17.26 -19.98 17.97
N ILE A 17 -17.08 -19.62 19.24
CA ILE A 17 -16.06 -18.62 19.64
C ILE A 17 -14.66 -19.10 19.23
N ALA A 18 -14.37 -20.39 19.40
CA ALA A 18 -13.09 -21.00 19.04
C ALA A 18 -12.83 -20.85 17.53
N ASP A 19 -13.80 -21.21 16.69
CA ASP A 19 -13.66 -21.10 15.23
C ASP A 19 -13.41 -19.65 14.79
N CYS A 20 -14.14 -18.69 15.38
CA CYS A 20 -13.99 -17.28 15.03
C CYS A 20 -12.63 -16.69 15.45
N LEU A 21 -12.10 -17.13 16.60
CA LEU A 21 -10.76 -16.74 17.05
C LEU A 21 -9.69 -17.38 16.17
N ALA A 22 -9.77 -18.69 15.93
CA ALA A 22 -8.85 -19.42 15.07
C ALA A 22 -8.78 -18.82 13.65
N ASP A 23 -9.93 -18.65 12.97
CA ASP A 23 -10.01 -18.06 11.62
C ASP A 23 -9.27 -16.72 11.51
N ARG A 24 -9.40 -15.86 12.52
CA ARG A 24 -8.82 -14.51 12.52
C ARG A 24 -7.35 -14.52 12.89
N ILE A 25 -6.99 -15.32 13.90
CA ILE A 25 -5.63 -15.44 14.39
C ILE A 25 -4.77 -16.14 13.34
N ASP A 26 -5.22 -17.25 12.76
CA ASP A 26 -4.48 -17.97 11.71
C ASP A 26 -4.33 -17.16 10.43
N TYR A 27 -5.38 -16.43 10.02
CA TYR A 27 -5.25 -15.50 8.89
C TYR A 27 -4.16 -14.45 9.12
N SER A 28 -4.04 -13.96 10.36
CA SER A 28 -3.04 -12.95 10.72
C SER A 28 -1.64 -13.53 10.86
N LYS A 29 -1.49 -14.77 11.32
CA LYS A 29 -0.20 -15.44 11.49
C LYS A 29 0.34 -16.12 10.23
N ASN A 30 -0.39 -16.05 9.11
CA ASN A 30 -0.06 -16.77 7.87
C ASN A 30 1.45 -16.62 7.51
N PRO A 31 2.22 -17.73 7.50
CA PRO A 31 3.67 -17.73 7.27
C PRO A 31 4.11 -17.05 5.97
N ASP A 32 3.30 -17.13 4.91
CA ASP A 32 3.58 -16.51 3.61
C ASP A 32 3.64 -14.98 3.69
N LYS A 33 2.99 -14.40 4.71
CA LYS A 33 2.89 -12.95 4.92
C LYS A 33 3.81 -12.46 6.03
N THR A 34 4.22 -13.34 6.93
CA THR A 34 4.95 -13.03 8.17
C THR A 34 6.38 -13.56 8.18
N GLN A 35 6.95 -13.84 7.00
CA GLN A 35 8.31 -14.37 6.84
C GLN A 35 8.52 -15.66 7.65
N GLY A 36 7.66 -16.66 7.42
CA GLY A 36 7.75 -17.93 8.15
C GLY A 36 7.26 -17.86 9.61
N GLY A 37 6.76 -16.71 10.06
CA GLY A 37 6.33 -16.47 11.44
C GLY A 37 7.30 -15.64 12.28
N GLU A 38 8.46 -15.26 11.73
CA GLU A 38 9.46 -14.42 12.42
C GLU A 38 8.93 -13.02 12.75
N LEU A 39 7.98 -12.52 11.95
CA LEU A 39 7.39 -11.20 12.11
C LEU A 39 6.14 -11.19 13.01
N ILE A 40 6.15 -12.06 14.02
CA ILE A 40 5.08 -12.17 15.01
C ILE A 40 5.66 -11.96 16.41
N SER A 41 5.10 -11.00 17.14
CA SER A 41 5.45 -10.75 18.54
C SER A 41 4.20 -10.78 19.41
N ALA A 42 4.32 -11.15 20.68
CA ALA A 42 3.19 -11.30 21.58
C ALA A 42 3.51 -10.90 23.01
N TYR A 43 2.46 -10.62 23.77
CA TYR A 43 2.49 -10.26 25.17
C TYR A 43 1.42 -11.05 25.92
N GLN A 44 1.85 -11.81 26.93
CA GLN A 44 0.98 -12.61 27.78
C GLN A 44 0.08 -13.59 27.00
N CYS A 45 0.58 -14.06 25.85
CA CYS A 45 0.08 -15.22 25.10
C CYS A 45 1.17 -15.76 24.17
N ASP A 46 1.11 -17.05 23.83
CA ASP A 46 1.93 -17.62 22.75
C ASP A 46 1.17 -17.49 21.41
N PRO A 47 1.78 -16.94 20.34
CA PRO A 47 1.13 -16.85 19.04
C PRO A 47 0.54 -18.17 18.51
N LYS A 48 1.16 -19.31 18.83
CA LYS A 48 0.69 -20.64 18.39
C LYS A 48 -0.62 -21.04 19.06
N THR A 49 -0.84 -20.62 20.30
CA THR A 49 -1.99 -21.00 21.14
C THR A 49 -2.89 -19.82 21.53
N ALA A 50 -2.66 -18.64 20.95
CA ALA A 50 -3.36 -17.41 21.32
C ALA A 50 -4.90 -17.50 21.24
N ASP A 51 -5.44 -18.27 20.30
CA ASP A 51 -6.88 -18.55 20.16
C ASP A 51 -7.42 -19.35 21.36
N ALA A 52 -6.72 -20.42 21.73
CA ALA A 52 -7.05 -21.25 22.88
C ALA A 52 -6.89 -20.50 24.21
N GLU A 53 -5.81 -19.74 24.36
CA GLU A 53 -5.57 -18.90 25.55
C GLU A 53 -6.62 -17.81 25.69
N PHE A 54 -7.00 -17.14 24.58
CA PHE A 54 -8.04 -16.12 24.61
C PHE A 54 -9.39 -16.71 25.02
N LEU A 55 -9.72 -17.89 24.49
CA LEU A 55 -10.91 -18.64 24.87
C LEU A 55 -10.88 -19.05 26.35
N TYR A 56 -9.71 -19.48 26.85
CA TYR A 56 -9.55 -19.84 28.25
C TYR A 56 -9.79 -18.65 29.19
N SER A 57 -9.22 -17.47 28.91
CA SER A 57 -9.48 -16.26 29.71
C SER A 57 -10.97 -15.88 29.74
N LYS A 58 -11.71 -16.16 28.66
CA LYS A 58 -13.16 -15.92 28.61
C LYS A 58 -13.94 -16.88 29.50
N ARG A 59 -13.59 -18.17 29.49
CA ARG A 59 -14.18 -19.16 30.39
C ARG A 59 -13.91 -18.77 31.85
N GLN A 60 -12.67 -18.39 32.18
CA GLN A 60 -12.31 -17.89 33.51
C GLN A 60 -13.13 -16.65 33.89
N TYR A 61 -13.29 -15.68 32.99
CA TYR A 61 -14.15 -14.51 33.23
C TYR A 61 -15.60 -14.89 33.54
N GLN A 62 -16.17 -15.85 32.81
CA GLN A 62 -17.53 -16.34 33.09
C GLN A 62 -17.62 -17.01 34.47
N THR A 63 -16.65 -17.86 34.82
CA THR A 63 -16.60 -18.52 36.13
C THR A 63 -16.45 -17.53 37.28
N VAL A 64 -15.54 -16.55 37.15
CA VAL A 64 -15.23 -15.58 38.21
C VAL A 64 -16.34 -14.56 38.41
N THR A 65 -16.97 -14.10 37.32
CA THR A 65 -17.94 -13.00 37.39
C THR A 65 -19.40 -13.45 37.32
N GLY A 66 -19.67 -14.68 36.88
CA GLY A 66 -21.02 -15.17 36.57
C GLY A 66 -21.68 -14.47 35.38
N ARG A 67 -20.96 -13.60 34.65
CA ARG A 67 -21.54 -12.77 33.59
C ARG A 67 -21.41 -13.43 32.23
N GLU A 68 -22.54 -13.65 31.58
CA GLU A 68 -22.61 -14.06 30.18
C GLU A 68 -23.25 -12.96 29.32
N GLN A 69 -22.75 -12.76 28.09
CA GLN A 69 -23.27 -11.74 27.17
C GLN A 69 -23.71 -12.39 25.87
N ARG A 70 -24.96 -12.12 25.46
CA ARG A 70 -25.54 -12.63 24.21
C ARG A 70 -24.84 -12.08 22.95
N HIS A 71 -24.32 -10.86 23.02
CA HIS A 71 -23.58 -10.19 21.95
C HIS A 71 -22.19 -9.80 22.44
N ASP A 72 -21.30 -10.79 22.51
CA ASP A 72 -19.97 -10.60 23.05
C ASP A 72 -18.93 -10.22 21.98
N VAL A 73 -18.13 -9.20 22.28
CA VAL A 73 -16.92 -8.92 21.51
C VAL A 73 -15.85 -9.90 21.98
N ILE A 74 -15.41 -10.79 21.09
CA ILE A 74 -14.47 -11.87 21.44
C ILE A 74 -13.01 -11.40 21.41
N ALA A 75 -12.68 -10.47 20.53
CA ALA A 75 -11.35 -9.88 20.43
C ALA A 75 -11.46 -8.54 19.71
N TYR A 76 -10.36 -7.78 19.70
CA TYR A 76 -10.28 -6.53 18.97
C TYR A 76 -9.05 -6.54 18.07
N GLN A 77 -9.13 -5.78 16.98
CA GLN A 77 -8.03 -5.60 16.06
C GLN A 77 -7.82 -4.13 15.70
N VAL A 78 -6.55 -3.74 15.60
CA VAL A 78 -6.08 -2.57 14.89
C VAL A 78 -5.19 -3.03 13.74
N ARG A 79 -5.34 -2.40 12.58
CA ARG A 79 -4.35 -2.49 11.51
C ARG A 79 -3.49 -1.23 11.58
N GLN A 80 -2.21 -1.33 11.24
CA GLN A 80 -1.32 -0.16 11.22
C GLN A 80 -0.51 -0.26 9.93
N SER A 81 -0.70 0.66 8.99
CA SER A 81 -0.08 0.57 7.66
C SER A 81 0.94 1.67 7.45
N PHE A 82 2.13 1.32 7.01
CA PHE A 82 3.23 2.26 6.81
C PHE A 82 3.35 2.69 5.35
N LYS A 83 4.09 3.77 5.08
CA LYS A 83 4.37 4.17 3.69
C LYS A 83 5.35 3.16 3.07
N PRO A 84 5.16 2.73 1.80
CA PRO A 84 6.13 1.87 1.12
C PRO A 84 7.56 2.43 1.18
N GLY A 85 8.51 1.59 1.57
CA GLY A 85 9.94 1.92 1.63
C GLY A 85 10.37 2.81 2.79
N GLU A 86 9.50 3.05 3.78
CA GLU A 86 9.80 3.91 4.93
C GLU A 86 10.24 3.14 6.18
N ILE A 87 9.92 1.85 6.27
CA ILE A 87 10.17 1.03 7.45
C ILE A 87 10.51 -0.40 7.01
N THR A 88 11.33 -1.10 7.79
CA THR A 88 11.58 -2.54 7.64
C THR A 88 10.45 -3.35 8.28
N PRO A 89 10.23 -4.62 7.91
CA PRO A 89 9.23 -5.47 8.55
C PRO A 89 9.45 -5.64 10.07
N GLU A 90 10.69 -5.73 10.51
CA GLU A 90 11.10 -5.89 11.90
C GLU A 90 10.78 -4.63 12.71
N ASP A 91 11.13 -3.45 12.19
CA ASP A 91 10.81 -2.17 12.82
C ASP A 91 9.31 -1.91 12.84
N ALA A 92 8.59 -2.30 11.78
CA ALA A 92 7.14 -2.25 11.77
C ALA A 92 6.56 -3.12 12.89
N ASN A 93 7.06 -4.34 13.08
CA ASN A 93 6.62 -5.19 14.18
C ASN A 93 6.87 -4.52 15.55
N ARG A 94 8.08 -3.99 15.77
CA ARG A 94 8.47 -3.29 17.00
C ARG A 94 7.58 -2.08 17.29
N VAL A 95 7.30 -1.25 16.28
CA VAL A 95 6.38 -0.10 16.37
C VAL A 95 4.95 -0.55 16.71
N GLY A 96 4.50 -1.67 16.14
CA GLY A 96 3.20 -2.27 16.45
C GLY A 96 3.11 -2.79 17.88
N TYR A 97 4.18 -3.39 18.39
CA TYR A 97 4.27 -3.88 19.76
C TYR A 97 4.17 -2.73 20.76
N GLU A 98 4.96 -1.68 20.55
CA GLU A 98 4.95 -0.47 21.36
C GLU A 98 3.57 0.21 21.35
N PHE A 99 2.92 0.25 20.19
CA PHE A 99 1.54 0.72 20.10
C PHE A 99 0.60 -0.09 20.99
N ALA A 100 0.67 -1.42 20.92
CA ALA A 100 -0.19 -2.30 21.70
C ALA A 100 0.05 -2.15 23.21
N GLU A 101 1.32 -2.11 23.62
CA GLU A 101 1.71 -1.91 25.02
C GLU A 101 1.19 -0.58 25.57
N ARG A 102 1.43 0.54 24.87
CA ARG A 102 0.97 1.87 25.29
C ARG A 102 -0.56 1.97 25.30
N PHE A 103 -1.24 1.34 24.35
CA PHE A 103 -2.69 1.40 24.23
C PHE A 103 -3.40 0.55 25.29
N LEU A 104 -2.93 -0.67 25.50
CA LEU A 104 -3.57 -1.67 26.38
C LEU A 104 -3.08 -1.56 27.82
N LYS A 105 -1.94 -0.89 28.05
CA LYS A 105 -1.34 -0.64 29.36
C LYS A 105 -1.06 -1.94 30.12
N GLY A 106 -0.61 -2.98 29.41
CA GLY A 106 -0.33 -4.29 29.99
C GLY A 106 -1.53 -5.05 30.56
N ARG A 107 -2.78 -4.60 30.30
CA ARG A 107 -3.98 -5.22 30.91
C ARG A 107 -4.61 -6.33 30.08
N HIS A 108 -4.17 -6.51 28.84
CA HIS A 108 -4.74 -7.46 27.89
C HIS A 108 -3.62 -8.22 27.20
N ALA A 109 -3.81 -9.53 27.02
CA ALA A 109 -2.96 -10.33 26.14
C ALA A 109 -3.14 -9.86 24.70
N PHE A 110 -2.04 -9.76 23.95
CA PHE A 110 -2.06 -9.32 22.56
C PHE A 110 -0.95 -9.95 21.74
N PHE A 111 -1.11 -9.93 20.42
CA PHE A 111 -0.02 -10.19 19.49
C PHE A 111 -0.06 -9.24 18.29
N VAL A 112 1.08 -9.10 17.64
CA VAL A 112 1.33 -8.27 16.49
C VAL A 112 1.88 -9.15 15.39
N ALA A 113 1.17 -9.23 14.27
CA ALA A 113 1.64 -9.90 13.06
C ALA A 113 1.88 -8.88 11.95
N THR A 114 3.12 -8.80 11.46
CA THR A 114 3.48 -7.87 10.38
C THR A 114 3.39 -8.56 9.03
N HIS A 115 2.64 -7.96 8.11
CA HIS A 115 2.41 -8.48 6.76
C HIS A 115 3.26 -7.76 5.72
N THR A 116 3.98 -8.53 4.91
CA THR A 116 4.86 -8.07 3.82
C THR A 116 4.34 -8.41 2.42
N ASP A 117 3.20 -9.10 2.31
CA ASP A 117 2.62 -9.60 1.05
C ASP A 117 1.99 -8.50 0.15
N LYS A 118 1.95 -7.27 0.62
CA LYS A 118 1.42 -6.11 -0.11
C LYS A 118 2.53 -5.11 -0.43
N LYS A 119 2.23 -4.17 -1.33
CA LYS A 119 3.12 -3.05 -1.66
C LYS A 119 3.56 -2.18 -0.46
N HIS A 120 2.87 -2.31 0.67
CA HIS A 120 3.20 -1.61 1.90
C HIS A 120 3.18 -2.60 3.06
N ILE A 121 4.11 -2.41 3.98
CA ILE A 121 4.15 -3.15 5.24
C ILE A 121 2.99 -2.67 6.13
N HIS A 122 2.34 -3.62 6.79
CA HIS A 122 1.30 -3.31 7.75
C HIS A 122 1.21 -4.33 8.88
N ASN A 123 0.89 -3.86 10.08
CA ASN A 123 0.68 -4.69 11.25
C ASN A 123 -0.79 -5.06 11.41
N HIS A 124 -1.02 -6.26 11.90
CA HIS A 124 -2.25 -6.74 12.50
C HIS A 124 -2.02 -6.87 14.00
N ILE A 125 -2.57 -5.94 14.78
CA ILE A 125 -2.47 -5.90 16.24
C ILE A 125 -3.78 -6.42 16.79
N ILE A 126 -3.76 -7.58 17.43
CA ILE A 126 -4.95 -8.29 17.92
C ILE A 126 -4.81 -8.49 19.43
N TRP A 127 -5.85 -8.18 20.20
CA TRP A 127 -5.84 -8.37 21.65
C TRP A 127 -7.13 -9.00 22.17
N ASN A 128 -7.01 -9.69 23.29
CA ASN A 128 -8.13 -10.31 23.96
C ASN A 128 -9.07 -9.24 24.51
N SER A 129 -10.37 -9.41 24.30
CA SER A 129 -11.35 -8.52 24.90
C SER A 129 -11.45 -8.69 26.42
N THR A 130 -10.99 -9.80 26.98
CA THR A 130 -10.90 -10.01 28.43
C THR A 130 -9.55 -9.50 28.96
N THR A 131 -9.57 -8.89 30.15
CA THR A 131 -8.36 -8.49 30.89
C THR A 131 -7.61 -9.70 31.43
N LEU A 132 -6.30 -9.55 31.70
CA LEU A 132 -5.46 -10.64 32.20
C LEU A 132 -5.94 -11.22 33.53
N ASP A 133 -6.49 -10.40 34.42
CA ASP A 133 -7.06 -10.84 35.71
C ASP A 133 -8.43 -11.54 35.56
N CYS A 134 -8.96 -11.61 34.35
CA CYS A 134 -10.26 -12.19 34.02
C CYS A 134 -11.45 -11.57 34.77
N LYS A 135 -11.33 -10.34 35.30
CA LYS A 135 -12.43 -9.66 36.03
C LYS A 135 -13.18 -8.66 35.17
N HIS A 136 -12.53 -8.15 34.12
CA HIS A 136 -13.07 -7.08 33.29
C HIS A 136 -12.92 -7.37 31.78
N LYS A 137 -13.73 -6.67 30.99
CA LYS A 137 -13.59 -6.61 29.53
C LYS A 137 -13.02 -5.27 29.08
N PHE A 138 -12.39 -5.25 27.92
CA PHE A 138 -11.92 -4.05 27.25
C PHE A 138 -13.12 -3.14 26.97
N ARG A 139 -13.07 -1.94 27.53
CA ARG A 139 -14.11 -0.93 27.36
C ARG A 139 -13.80 -0.06 26.16
N ASP A 140 -14.36 -0.41 25.00
CA ASP A 140 -14.39 0.50 23.87
C ASP A 140 -15.22 1.74 24.23
N PHE A 141 -14.76 2.92 23.83
CA PHE A 141 -15.30 4.21 24.25
C PHE A 141 -15.54 5.13 23.06
N LEU A 142 -16.48 6.06 23.21
CA LEU A 142 -16.78 7.04 22.16
C LEU A 142 -15.51 7.85 21.83
N GLY A 143 -15.02 7.73 20.60
CA GLY A 143 -13.79 8.38 20.16
C GLY A 143 -12.52 7.52 20.26
N SER A 144 -12.62 6.23 20.61
CA SER A 144 -11.49 5.28 20.61
C SER A 144 -10.74 5.24 19.29
N GLY A 145 -11.45 5.31 18.14
CA GLY A 145 -10.81 5.42 16.83
C GLY A 145 -9.92 6.66 16.66
N ARG A 146 -10.27 7.80 17.28
CA ARG A 146 -9.41 9.01 17.31
C ARG A 146 -8.24 8.83 18.28
N ALA A 147 -8.46 8.15 19.40
CA ALA A 147 -7.39 7.86 20.37
C ALA A 147 -6.33 6.95 19.75
N VAL A 148 -6.74 5.86 19.09
CA VAL A 148 -5.87 4.95 18.34
C VAL A 148 -5.12 5.70 17.23
N ALA A 149 -5.82 6.54 16.45
CA ALA A 149 -5.19 7.33 15.40
C ALA A 149 -4.10 8.26 15.96
N ARG A 150 -4.42 9.02 17.02
CA ARG A 150 -3.48 9.94 17.68
C ARG A 150 -2.28 9.21 18.27
N LEU A 151 -2.49 8.04 18.89
CA LEU A 151 -1.41 7.25 19.46
C LEU A 151 -0.50 6.69 18.34
N SER A 152 -1.09 6.14 17.28
CA SER A 152 -0.30 5.68 16.13
C SER A 152 0.47 6.83 15.48
N ASP A 153 -0.13 8.01 15.31
CA ASP A 153 0.57 9.17 14.76
C ASP A 153 1.72 9.64 15.68
N ALA A 154 1.51 9.65 16.99
CA ALA A 154 2.56 9.99 17.95
C ALA A 154 3.74 9.01 17.87
N ILE A 155 3.48 7.70 17.89
CA ILE A 155 4.51 6.67 17.79
C ILE A 155 5.20 6.74 16.43
N CYS A 156 4.45 6.85 15.32
CA CYS A 156 5.05 7.03 14.00
C CYS A 156 5.97 8.24 13.97
N THR A 157 5.60 9.36 14.60
CA THR A 157 6.46 10.54 14.66
C THR A 157 7.70 10.32 15.55
N GLU A 158 7.58 9.60 16.67
CA GLU A 158 8.69 9.16 17.52
C GLU A 158 9.70 8.29 16.77
N HIS A 159 9.25 7.46 15.84
CA HIS A 159 10.08 6.63 14.97
C HIS A 159 10.46 7.29 13.63
N ARG A 160 10.27 8.62 13.50
CA ARG A 160 10.58 9.40 12.28
C ARG A 160 9.84 8.93 11.01
N LEU A 161 8.68 8.29 11.19
CA LEU A 161 7.80 7.82 10.12
C LEU A 161 6.79 8.90 9.71
N SER A 162 6.37 8.87 8.45
CA SER A 162 5.46 9.86 7.88
C SER A 162 4.04 9.72 8.39
N VAL A 163 3.50 10.79 8.98
CA VAL A 163 2.10 10.86 9.45
C VAL A 163 1.21 11.69 8.52
N ILE A 164 -0.09 11.37 8.50
CA ILE A 164 -1.05 12.15 7.71
C ILE A 164 -1.46 13.39 8.51
N ALA A 165 -0.96 14.56 8.10
CA ALA A 165 -1.20 15.82 8.82
C ALA A 165 -2.68 16.26 8.91
N ALA A 166 -3.50 15.91 7.92
CA ALA A 166 -4.93 16.22 7.90
C ALA A 166 -5.71 15.03 7.29
N PRO A 167 -6.05 14.01 8.11
CA PRO A 167 -6.81 12.87 7.62
C PRO A 167 -8.23 13.32 7.26
N LYS A 168 -8.46 13.60 5.98
CA LYS A 168 -9.82 13.83 5.48
C LYS A 168 -10.59 12.52 5.61
N ARG A 169 -11.81 12.56 6.19
CA ARG A 169 -12.76 11.43 6.11
C ARG A 169 -13.05 11.16 4.63
N GLY A 170 -12.29 10.24 4.05
CA GLY A 170 -12.44 9.92 2.64
C GLY A 170 -13.64 9.02 2.42
N LYS A 171 -14.64 9.49 1.68
CA LYS A 171 -15.54 8.62 0.88
C LYS A 171 -14.78 7.93 -0.29
N ASN A 172 -13.45 7.97 -0.29
CA ASN A 172 -12.61 7.73 -1.48
C ASN A 172 -11.79 6.45 -1.33
N HIS A 173 -12.00 5.54 -2.27
CA HIS A 173 -11.28 4.29 -2.47
C HIS A 173 -9.76 4.50 -2.68
N TYR A 174 -8.95 3.50 -2.30
CA TYR A 174 -7.47 3.45 -2.35
C TYR A 174 -6.85 4.02 -3.65
N GLY A 175 -7.53 3.88 -4.80
CA GLY A 175 -7.08 4.42 -6.08
C GLY A 175 -6.93 5.95 -6.17
N LYS A 176 -7.65 6.73 -5.35
CA LYS A 176 -7.47 8.20 -5.27
C LYS A 176 -6.26 8.61 -4.40
N TRP A 177 -5.79 7.73 -3.52
CA TRP A 177 -4.69 8.02 -2.58
C TRP A 177 -3.31 8.03 -3.26
N LEU A 178 -3.13 7.23 -4.32
CA LEU A 178 -1.88 7.17 -5.10
C LEU A 178 -1.51 8.47 -5.83
N GLY A 179 -2.40 9.48 -5.85
CA GLY A 179 -2.13 10.75 -6.53
C GLY A 179 -1.64 10.51 -7.95
N ASN A 180 -0.62 11.23 -8.41
CA ASN A 180 -0.19 11.23 -9.81
C ASN A 180 0.50 9.92 -10.25
N LYS A 181 0.83 9.01 -9.32
CA LYS A 181 1.43 7.70 -9.62
C LYS A 181 0.38 6.63 -9.96
N ALA A 182 -0.91 6.91 -9.81
CA ALA A 182 -1.96 6.01 -10.23
C ALA A 182 -2.08 6.02 -11.77
N LYS A 183 -2.21 4.83 -12.38
CA LYS A 183 -2.68 4.74 -13.77
C LYS A 183 -4.02 5.50 -13.88
N PRO A 184 -4.21 6.33 -14.92
CA PRO A 184 -5.44 7.08 -15.09
C PRO A 184 -6.64 6.13 -15.05
N THR A 185 -7.65 6.53 -14.29
CA THR A 185 -8.88 5.74 -14.15
C THR A 185 -9.60 5.69 -15.49
N HIS A 186 -10.43 4.66 -15.70
CA HIS A 186 -11.23 4.52 -16.93
C HIS A 186 -12.05 5.80 -17.23
N ARG A 187 -12.60 6.43 -16.20
CA ARG A 187 -13.31 7.72 -16.32
C ARG A 187 -12.40 8.88 -16.72
N GLU A 188 -11.19 8.97 -16.16
CA GLU A 188 -10.23 10.03 -16.51
C GLU A 188 -9.74 9.88 -17.97
N LEU A 189 -9.54 8.65 -18.43
CA LEU A 189 -9.21 8.38 -19.84
C LEU A 189 -10.35 8.80 -20.79
N LEU A 190 -11.60 8.49 -20.44
CA LEU A 190 -12.78 8.90 -21.23
C LEU A 190 -12.96 10.43 -21.22
N CYS A 191 -12.79 11.10 -20.08
CA CYS A 191 -12.81 12.57 -20.03
C CYS A 191 -11.75 13.16 -20.95
N GLY A 192 -10.53 12.60 -20.97
CA GLY A 192 -9.46 13.08 -21.86
C GLY A 192 -9.80 12.93 -23.35
N LEU A 193 -10.46 11.83 -23.75
CA LEU A 193 -10.94 11.66 -25.13
C LEU A 193 -12.06 12.64 -25.48
N ILE A 194 -13.01 12.87 -24.56
CA ILE A 194 -14.10 13.85 -24.76
C ILE A 194 -13.54 15.26 -24.85
N ASP A 195 -12.60 15.63 -23.96
CA ASP A 195 -11.91 16.92 -24.00
C ASP A 195 -11.20 17.13 -25.34
N ALA A 196 -10.49 16.11 -25.84
CA ALA A 196 -9.81 16.15 -27.13
C ALA A 196 -10.77 16.26 -28.32
N ALA A 197 -11.93 15.59 -28.26
CA ALA A 197 -12.95 15.67 -29.30
C ALA A 197 -13.67 17.04 -29.28
N LEU A 198 -13.93 17.61 -28.10
CA LEU A 198 -14.51 18.95 -27.97
C LEU A 198 -13.59 20.06 -28.49
N LEU A 199 -12.26 19.89 -28.41
CA LEU A 199 -11.30 20.83 -29.00
C LEU A 199 -11.43 20.93 -30.53
N GLN A 200 -11.95 19.89 -31.18
CA GLN A 200 -12.23 19.89 -32.62
C GLN A 200 -13.53 20.59 -32.99
N LYS A 201 -14.27 21.12 -32.00
CA LYS A 201 -15.53 21.88 -32.15
C LYS A 201 -16.57 21.18 -33.05
N PRO A 202 -17.07 20.00 -32.66
CA PRO A 202 -18.08 19.30 -33.45
C PRO A 202 -19.41 20.07 -33.47
N ASP A 203 -20.09 20.08 -34.62
CA ASP A 203 -21.32 20.85 -34.82
C ASP A 203 -22.56 20.25 -34.13
N SER A 204 -22.48 19.00 -33.70
CA SER A 204 -23.58 18.29 -33.04
C SER A 204 -23.09 17.23 -32.06
N PHE A 205 -23.99 16.79 -31.18
CA PHE A 205 -23.69 15.70 -30.26
C PHE A 205 -23.39 14.39 -30.99
N ASP A 206 -24.07 14.12 -32.12
CA ASP A 206 -23.78 12.96 -32.95
C ASP A 206 -22.40 13.05 -33.63
N ALA A 207 -21.96 14.26 -34.01
CA ALA A 207 -20.61 14.49 -34.51
C ALA A 207 -19.55 14.24 -33.43
N LEU A 208 -19.82 14.64 -32.18
CA LEU A 208 -18.95 14.31 -31.03
C LEU A 208 -18.85 12.79 -30.82
N LEU A 209 -19.95 12.04 -30.96
CA LEU A 209 -19.92 10.58 -30.83
C LEU A 209 -19.14 9.89 -31.95
N LYS A 210 -19.19 10.42 -33.18
CA LYS A 210 -18.38 9.93 -34.30
C LYS A 210 -16.89 10.12 -34.03
N LEU A 211 -16.47 11.32 -33.59
CA LEU A 211 -15.08 11.59 -33.22
C LEU A 211 -14.57 10.67 -32.10
N LEU A 212 -15.43 10.34 -31.13
CA LEU A 212 -15.09 9.39 -30.07
C LEU A 212 -14.95 7.96 -30.62
N ALA A 213 -15.81 7.54 -31.55
CA ALA A 213 -15.71 6.24 -32.20
C ALA A 213 -14.43 6.11 -33.05
N GLU A 214 -14.05 7.16 -33.77
CA GLU A 214 -12.79 7.25 -34.52
C GLU A 214 -11.56 7.18 -33.61
N ALA A 215 -11.64 7.75 -32.40
CA ALA A 215 -10.62 7.60 -31.36
C ALA A 215 -10.62 6.20 -30.68
N GLY A 216 -11.40 5.24 -31.20
CA GLY A 216 -11.49 3.87 -30.71
C GLY A 216 -12.38 3.69 -29.48
N CYS A 217 -13.21 4.68 -29.12
CA CYS A 217 -14.16 4.56 -28.03
C CYS A 217 -15.46 3.88 -28.50
N GLU A 218 -15.84 2.78 -27.86
CA GLU A 218 -17.12 2.13 -28.17
C GLU A 218 -18.28 2.83 -27.47
N VAL A 219 -19.27 3.23 -28.26
CA VAL A 219 -20.49 3.90 -27.82
C VAL A 219 -21.64 2.89 -27.77
N ARG A 220 -22.32 2.81 -26.63
CA ARG A 220 -23.52 1.97 -26.46
C ARG A 220 -24.68 2.82 -25.95
N ARG A 221 -25.77 2.86 -26.72
CA ARG A 221 -27.03 3.49 -26.32
C ARG A 221 -28.07 2.41 -25.98
N ARG A 222 -28.69 2.51 -24.80
CA ARG A 222 -29.87 1.72 -24.41
C ARG A 222 -30.93 2.69 -23.90
N GLY A 223 -31.92 3.02 -24.74
CA GLY A 223 -32.91 4.06 -24.43
C GLY A 223 -32.24 5.43 -24.21
N SER A 224 -32.55 6.07 -23.09
CA SER A 224 -31.94 7.33 -22.65
C SER A 224 -30.56 7.16 -21.98
N MET A 225 -30.05 5.94 -21.84
CA MET A 225 -28.76 5.68 -21.18
C MET A 225 -27.64 5.52 -22.20
N LEU A 226 -26.76 6.52 -22.27
CA LEU A 226 -25.52 6.47 -23.06
C LEU A 226 -24.34 5.96 -22.23
N SER A 227 -23.60 4.99 -22.75
CA SER A 227 -22.40 4.42 -22.10
C SER A 227 -21.23 4.34 -23.07
N LEU A 228 -20.03 4.65 -22.57
CA LEU A 228 -18.78 4.70 -23.33
C LEU A 228 -17.77 3.68 -22.80
N ARG A 229 -16.98 3.07 -23.69
CA ARG A 229 -15.87 2.18 -23.35
C ARG A 229 -14.59 2.64 -24.03
N HIS A 230 -13.53 2.78 -23.24
CA HIS A 230 -12.20 3.16 -23.71
C HIS A 230 -11.50 1.93 -24.30
N PRO A 231 -10.75 2.04 -25.41
CA PRO A 231 -10.18 0.88 -26.12
C PRO A 231 -9.28 0.01 -25.24
N GLY A 232 -8.47 0.62 -24.37
CA GLY A 232 -7.61 -0.09 -23.42
C GLY A 232 -8.25 -0.58 -22.11
N LYS A 233 -9.59 -0.58 -21.96
CA LYS A 233 -10.26 -0.96 -20.70
C LYS A 233 -11.48 -1.86 -20.92
N LYS A 234 -11.64 -2.85 -20.05
CA LYS A 234 -12.83 -3.73 -20.02
C LYS A 234 -14.01 -3.04 -19.33
N GLY A 235 -15.22 -3.20 -19.88
CA GLY A 235 -16.48 -2.69 -19.31
C GLY A 235 -16.96 -1.36 -19.91
N PHE A 236 -18.24 -1.02 -19.70
CA PHE A 236 -18.84 0.24 -20.15
C PHE A 236 -19.07 1.18 -18.97
N VAL A 237 -18.83 2.48 -19.17
CA VAL A 237 -19.07 3.54 -18.19
C VAL A 237 -20.22 4.42 -18.69
N ARG A 238 -21.28 4.55 -17.89
CA ARG A 238 -22.40 5.45 -18.20
C ARG A 238 -21.93 6.91 -18.22
N LEU A 239 -22.28 7.65 -19.27
CA LEU A 239 -21.90 9.04 -19.42
C LEU A 239 -22.48 9.91 -18.30
N SER A 240 -23.73 9.66 -17.92
CA SER A 240 -24.41 10.31 -16.78
C SER A 240 -23.73 10.11 -15.43
N SER A 241 -22.81 9.14 -15.31
CA SER A 241 -22.06 8.92 -14.07
C SER A 241 -20.81 9.79 -13.95
N ILE A 242 -20.41 10.49 -15.02
CA ILE A 242 -19.24 11.36 -15.06
C ILE A 242 -19.70 12.81 -14.84
N ASP A 243 -19.42 13.33 -13.66
CA ASP A 243 -19.76 14.70 -13.27
C ASP A 243 -19.11 15.73 -14.21
N GLY A 244 -19.90 16.66 -14.74
CA GLY A 244 -19.50 17.66 -15.74
C GLY A 244 -19.45 17.18 -17.20
N TYR A 245 -19.66 15.89 -17.47
CA TYR A 245 -19.62 15.30 -18.81
C TYR A 245 -20.93 14.60 -19.18
N THR A 246 -22.06 15.01 -18.60
CA THR A 246 -23.37 14.45 -18.95
C THR A 246 -23.79 14.86 -20.37
N GLU A 247 -24.70 14.11 -20.98
CA GLU A 247 -25.24 14.42 -22.32
C GLU A 247 -25.78 15.86 -22.38
N ASP A 248 -26.58 16.28 -21.40
CA ASP A 248 -27.10 17.65 -21.31
C ASP A 248 -26.00 18.70 -21.16
N ALA A 249 -24.94 18.39 -20.39
CA ALA A 249 -23.82 19.31 -20.18
C ALA A 249 -23.01 19.48 -21.46
N LEU A 250 -22.73 18.39 -22.18
CA LEU A 250 -22.01 18.42 -23.45
C LEU A 250 -22.84 19.09 -24.54
N CYS A 251 -24.15 18.82 -24.63
CA CYS A 251 -25.05 19.54 -25.54
C CYS A 251 -25.10 21.05 -25.24
N ALA A 252 -25.08 21.45 -23.96
CA ALA A 252 -25.03 22.86 -23.58
C ALA A 252 -23.69 23.53 -23.95
N VAL A 253 -22.57 22.79 -23.89
CA VAL A 253 -21.25 23.25 -24.35
C VAL A 253 -21.23 23.42 -25.87
N LEU A 254 -21.75 22.44 -26.62
CA LEU A 254 -21.81 22.48 -28.09
C LEU A 254 -22.75 23.58 -28.59
N ALA A 255 -23.84 23.84 -27.87
CA ALA A 255 -24.76 24.94 -28.15
C ALA A 255 -24.22 26.33 -27.72
N GLY A 256 -22.97 26.42 -27.23
CA GLY A 256 -22.34 27.67 -26.79
C GLY A 256 -22.93 28.30 -25.53
N LYS A 257 -23.79 27.58 -24.80
CA LYS A 257 -24.50 28.09 -23.60
C LYS A 257 -23.65 27.97 -22.32
N LYS A 258 -22.57 27.18 -22.34
CA LYS A 258 -21.61 27.00 -21.23
C LYS A 258 -20.20 26.80 -21.76
N GLU A 259 -19.20 27.37 -21.09
CA GLU A 259 -17.80 27.07 -21.35
C GLU A 259 -17.41 25.71 -20.75
N HIS A 260 -16.71 24.88 -21.53
CA HIS A 260 -16.21 23.59 -21.07
C HIS A 260 -14.97 23.77 -20.20
N THR A 261 -15.05 23.39 -18.92
CA THR A 261 -13.89 23.34 -18.04
C THR A 261 -13.28 21.94 -18.03
N PRO A 262 -12.15 21.70 -18.72
CA PRO A 262 -11.51 20.39 -18.74
C PRO A 262 -11.02 20.01 -17.32
N ARG A 263 -11.06 18.72 -17.03
CA ARG A 263 -10.70 18.21 -15.70
C ARG A 263 -9.20 18.45 -15.40
N LYS A 264 -8.89 19.24 -14.37
CA LYS A 264 -7.50 19.60 -13.98
C LYS A 264 -6.56 18.39 -13.92
N LYS A 265 -5.45 18.46 -14.68
CA LYS A 265 -4.35 17.49 -14.60
C LYS A 265 -3.67 17.56 -13.21
N ARG A 266 -3.24 16.39 -12.76
CA ARG A 266 -2.65 16.12 -11.45
C ARG A 266 -1.23 16.73 -11.38
N SER A 267 -1.01 17.81 -10.60
CA SER A 267 0.30 18.47 -10.44
C SER A 267 1.20 17.77 -9.40
N GLN A 268 2.50 17.69 -9.66
CA GLN A 268 3.48 17.03 -8.79
C GLN A 268 3.73 17.86 -7.52
N THR A 269 3.45 17.30 -6.34
CA THR A 269 3.90 17.90 -5.06
C THR A 269 5.36 17.57 -4.80
N ALA A 270 6.17 18.62 -4.62
CA ALA A 270 7.59 18.57 -4.29
C ALA A 270 7.89 17.76 -3.01
N GLN A 271 9.08 17.12 -3.00
CA GLN A 271 9.62 16.39 -1.86
C GLN A 271 9.61 17.25 -0.59
N ARG A 272 9.04 16.71 0.50
CA ARG A 272 9.12 17.35 1.82
C ARG A 272 10.50 17.06 2.44
N LYS A 273 11.17 18.12 2.87
CA LYS A 273 12.40 18.06 3.66
C LYS A 273 12.12 17.37 5.01
N ASN A 274 13.00 16.46 5.40
CA ASN A 274 12.98 15.87 6.74
C ASN A 274 13.49 16.92 7.73
N THR A 275 12.68 17.31 8.71
CA THR A 275 13.09 18.24 9.77
C THR A 275 13.27 17.46 11.06
N LEU A 276 14.47 17.55 11.66
CA LEU A 276 14.86 16.84 12.89
C LEU A 276 14.11 17.37 14.13
N LEU A 277 13.63 18.61 14.09
CA LEU A 277 12.83 19.23 15.14
C LEU A 277 11.49 19.68 14.58
N ILE A 278 10.44 19.57 15.40
CA ILE A 278 9.12 20.09 15.03
C ILE A 278 9.15 21.60 15.26
N ASP A 279 8.97 22.37 14.20
CA ASP A 279 8.65 23.79 14.30
C ASP A 279 7.26 23.93 14.94
N ILE A 280 7.25 24.23 16.23
CA ILE A 280 6.04 24.31 17.05
C ILE A 280 5.15 25.45 16.54
N GLU A 281 5.73 26.60 16.19
CA GLU A 281 5.00 27.79 15.72
C GLU A 281 4.35 27.54 14.37
N ALA A 282 5.08 26.98 13.41
CA ALA A 282 4.52 26.62 12.11
C ALA A 282 3.40 25.57 12.21
N LYS A 283 3.47 24.65 13.19
CA LYS A 283 2.42 23.65 13.43
C LYS A 283 1.22 24.20 14.18
N LEU A 284 1.41 25.19 15.05
CA LEU A 284 0.32 25.91 15.72
C LEU A 284 -0.45 26.78 14.73
N GLN A 285 0.24 27.50 13.84
CA GLN A 285 -0.39 28.25 12.74
C GLN A 285 -1.16 27.34 11.76
N ALA A 286 -0.78 26.06 11.64
CA ALA A 286 -1.50 25.06 10.87
C ALA A 286 -2.77 24.50 11.58
N GLY A 287 -3.19 25.09 12.70
CA GLY A 287 -4.47 24.79 13.37
C GLY A 287 -4.42 23.66 14.39
N LYS A 288 -3.25 23.35 14.97
CA LYS A 288 -3.14 22.36 16.05
C LYS A 288 -3.33 23.03 17.42
N GLY A 289 -4.17 22.44 18.28
CA GLY A 289 -4.50 22.99 19.61
C GLY A 289 -3.43 22.74 20.69
N GLY A 290 -3.59 23.35 21.87
CA GLY A 290 -2.58 23.37 22.94
C GLY A 290 -2.10 22.00 23.47
N GLY A 291 -2.88 20.92 23.32
CA GLY A 291 -2.42 19.57 23.63
C GLY A 291 -1.28 19.09 22.71
N TYR A 292 -1.26 19.56 21.46
CA TYR A 292 -0.19 19.27 20.51
C TYR A 292 1.10 20.03 20.84
N GLU A 293 0.97 21.27 21.33
CA GLU A 293 2.11 22.07 21.76
C GLU A 293 2.86 21.40 22.91
N ARG A 294 2.12 20.96 23.94
CA ARG A 294 2.72 20.29 25.11
C ARG A 294 3.42 18.99 24.71
N TRP A 295 2.82 18.22 23.81
CA TRP A 295 3.47 17.03 23.26
C TRP A 295 4.70 17.38 22.41
N ALA A 296 4.61 18.38 21.53
CA ALA A 296 5.71 18.79 20.65
C ALA A 296 6.91 19.33 21.45
N LYS A 297 6.68 20.03 22.56
CA LYS A 297 7.72 20.44 23.51
C LYS A 297 8.42 19.24 24.14
N VAL A 298 7.66 18.30 24.71
CA VAL A 298 8.23 17.07 25.30
C VAL A 298 8.95 16.22 24.24
N PHE A 299 8.39 16.14 23.03
CA PHE A 299 8.98 15.45 21.90
C PHE A 299 10.29 16.08 21.46
N ASN A 300 10.33 17.40 21.24
CA ASN A 300 11.56 18.10 20.85
C ASN A 300 12.63 17.95 21.93
N VAL A 301 12.28 18.05 23.22
CA VAL A 301 13.24 17.81 24.32
C VAL A 301 13.77 16.39 24.30
N LYS A 302 12.91 15.38 24.11
CA LYS A 302 13.34 13.98 23.99
C LYS A 302 14.21 13.75 22.76
N GLN A 303 13.86 14.35 21.62
CA GLN A 303 14.66 14.26 20.39
C GLN A 303 16.00 14.96 20.56
N MET A 304 16.06 16.14 21.20
CA MET A 304 17.31 16.82 21.51
C MET A 304 18.17 15.99 22.45
N ALA A 305 17.59 15.37 23.48
CA ALA A 305 18.33 14.49 24.39
C ALA A 305 18.85 13.23 23.69
N GLN A 306 18.04 12.61 22.81
CA GLN A 306 18.45 11.46 22.02
C GLN A 306 19.54 11.83 21.00
N THR A 307 19.40 12.95 20.30
CA THR A 307 20.41 13.46 19.38
C THR A 307 21.69 13.79 20.14
N TYR A 308 21.60 14.45 21.29
CA TYR A 308 22.76 14.75 22.12
C TYR A 308 23.46 13.48 22.63
N ASN A 309 22.70 12.49 23.11
CA ASN A 309 23.27 11.20 23.54
C ASN A 309 23.95 10.48 22.38
N TYR A 310 23.30 10.44 21.21
CA TYR A 310 23.88 9.85 20.00
C TYR A 310 25.18 10.56 19.59
N LEU A 311 25.17 11.89 19.56
CA LEU A 311 26.37 12.67 19.23
C LEU A 311 27.48 12.44 20.27
N ARG A 312 27.13 12.28 21.54
CA ARG A 312 28.10 11.98 22.60
C ARG A 312 28.67 10.56 22.49
N GLU A 313 27.83 9.54 22.28
CA GLU A 313 28.23 8.14 22.16
C GLU A 313 29.15 7.90 20.96
N HIS A 314 28.93 8.63 19.87
CA HIS A 314 29.70 8.49 18.64
C HIS A 314 30.88 9.46 18.50
N GLY A 315 31.17 10.28 19.53
CA GLY A 315 32.22 11.31 19.44
C GLY A 315 31.97 12.22 18.26
N LEU A 316 30.83 12.90 18.27
CA LEU A 316 30.31 13.79 17.22
C LEU A 316 29.81 15.11 17.82
N LEU A 317 30.31 15.45 19.00
CA LEU A 317 29.98 16.72 19.66
C LEU A 317 30.73 17.89 19.02
N ASP A 318 31.83 17.62 18.32
CA ASP A 318 32.52 18.60 17.50
C ASP A 318 31.93 18.65 16.08
N TYR A 319 31.77 19.87 15.58
CA TYR A 319 31.15 20.11 14.28
C TYR A 319 32.02 19.63 13.12
N ALA A 320 33.35 19.79 13.21
CA ALA A 320 34.25 19.37 12.15
C ALA A 320 34.28 17.83 12.04
N GLU A 321 34.31 17.13 13.17
CA GLU A 321 34.19 15.66 13.20
C GLU A 321 32.86 15.16 12.61
N LEU A 322 31.76 15.88 12.86
CA LEU A 322 30.45 15.55 12.29
C LEU A 322 30.41 15.76 10.77
N GLU A 323 30.97 16.87 10.29
CA GLU A 323 31.05 17.17 8.86
C GLU A 323 31.90 16.15 8.12
N GLU A 324 33.05 15.76 8.68
CA GLU A 324 33.92 14.74 8.12
C GLU A 324 33.22 13.38 8.05
N LYS A 325 32.58 12.93 9.14
CA LYS A 325 31.84 11.64 9.12
C LYS A 325 30.64 11.69 8.18
N ALA A 326 29.97 12.83 8.04
CA ALA A 326 28.87 13.00 7.09
C ALA A 326 29.37 12.92 5.63
N ALA A 327 30.50 13.54 5.31
CA ALA A 327 31.14 13.44 4.01
C ALA A 327 31.55 11.99 3.71
N ALA A 328 32.24 11.32 4.65
CA ALA A 328 32.65 9.93 4.50
C ALA A 328 31.46 8.98 4.31
N ALA A 329 30.38 9.15 5.08
CA ALA A 329 29.15 8.36 4.93
C ALA A 329 28.47 8.61 3.58
N THR A 330 28.52 9.85 3.07
CA THR A 330 27.98 10.22 1.76
C THR A 330 28.77 9.57 0.63
N GLU A 331 30.10 9.57 0.71
CA GLU A 331 30.97 8.88 -0.25
C GLU A 331 30.75 7.37 -0.24
N GLN A 332 30.68 6.75 0.94
CA GLN A 332 30.35 5.33 1.09
C GLN A 332 28.98 4.99 0.50
N PHE A 333 27.98 5.85 0.74
CA PHE A 333 26.66 5.69 0.15
C PHE A 333 26.71 5.73 -1.39
N HIS A 334 27.46 6.68 -1.96
CA HIS A 334 27.61 6.77 -3.41
C HIS A 334 28.34 5.55 -3.98
N ALA A 335 29.39 5.07 -3.32
CA ALA A 335 30.11 3.86 -3.70
C ALA A 335 29.19 2.62 -3.67
N LEU A 336 28.45 2.41 -2.56
CA LEU A 336 27.51 1.30 -2.44
C LEU A 336 26.36 1.40 -3.46
N SER A 337 25.84 2.61 -3.69
CA SER A 337 24.80 2.82 -4.70
C SER A 337 25.28 2.48 -6.11
N ALA A 338 26.54 2.81 -6.44
CA ALA A 338 27.14 2.43 -7.71
C ALA A 338 27.32 0.90 -7.81
N GLN A 339 27.75 0.24 -6.73
CA GLN A 339 27.87 -1.23 -6.70
C GLN A 339 26.50 -1.91 -6.86
N ILE A 340 25.46 -1.42 -6.19
CA ILE A 340 24.10 -1.95 -6.32
C ILE A 340 23.62 -1.81 -7.76
N LYS A 341 23.80 -0.64 -8.40
CA LYS A 341 23.42 -0.45 -9.81
C LYS A 341 24.18 -1.39 -10.74
N ALA A 342 25.47 -1.60 -10.50
CA ALA A 342 26.27 -2.55 -11.28
C ALA A 342 25.76 -3.99 -11.10
N ALA A 343 25.43 -4.39 -9.87
CA ALA A 343 24.86 -5.70 -9.57
C ALA A 343 23.47 -5.89 -10.20
N GLU A 344 22.60 -4.88 -10.13
CA GLU A 344 21.28 -4.89 -10.79
C GLU A 344 21.42 -5.03 -12.32
N GLY A 345 22.38 -4.32 -12.92
CA GLY A 345 22.71 -4.46 -14.34
C GLY A 345 23.12 -5.89 -14.69
N ARG A 346 24.07 -6.46 -13.92
CA ARG A 346 24.52 -7.85 -14.10
C ARG A 346 23.39 -8.86 -13.89
N MET A 347 22.48 -8.62 -12.95
CA MET A 347 21.30 -9.48 -12.75
C MET A 347 20.35 -9.44 -13.95
N ALA A 348 20.16 -8.26 -14.55
CA ALA A 348 19.34 -8.12 -15.76
C ALA A 348 19.98 -8.84 -16.96
N GLU A 349 21.30 -8.72 -17.14
CA GLU A 349 22.05 -9.47 -18.15
C GLU A 349 21.93 -10.99 -17.95
N ILE A 350 22.14 -11.49 -16.72
CA ILE A 350 21.99 -12.91 -16.39
C ILE A 350 20.55 -13.39 -16.65
N ALA A 351 19.54 -12.57 -16.37
CA ALA A 351 18.15 -12.92 -16.65
C ALA A 351 17.90 -13.08 -18.16
N VAL A 352 18.44 -12.18 -18.98
CA VAL A 352 18.37 -12.27 -20.45
C VAL A 352 19.10 -13.52 -20.97
N LEU A 353 20.31 -13.79 -20.47
CA LEU A 353 21.06 -15.01 -20.80
C LEU A 353 20.29 -16.28 -20.46
N LYS A 354 19.68 -16.34 -19.27
CA LYS A 354 18.85 -17.47 -18.84
C LYS A 354 17.66 -17.69 -19.78
N THR A 355 17.04 -16.62 -20.26
CA THR A 355 15.96 -16.70 -21.25
C THR A 355 16.47 -17.26 -22.58
N HIS A 356 17.62 -16.81 -23.08
CA HIS A 356 18.21 -17.36 -24.30
C HIS A 356 18.57 -18.84 -24.14
N ILE A 357 19.16 -19.26 -23.02
CA ILE A 357 19.48 -20.68 -22.73
C ILE A 357 18.21 -21.52 -22.73
N ALA A 358 17.15 -21.07 -22.04
CA ALA A 358 15.89 -21.79 -22.00
C ALA A 358 15.22 -21.89 -23.38
N ASN A 359 15.23 -20.80 -24.16
CA ASN A 359 14.67 -20.78 -25.51
C ASN A 359 15.46 -21.69 -26.45
N TYR A 360 16.78 -21.66 -26.40
CA TYR A 360 17.64 -22.52 -27.22
C TYR A 360 17.42 -24.00 -26.90
N ALA A 361 17.38 -24.36 -25.61
CA ALA A 361 17.15 -25.75 -25.17
C ALA A 361 15.78 -26.29 -25.63
N LYS A 362 14.71 -25.49 -25.47
CA LYS A 362 13.35 -25.89 -25.84
C LYS A 362 13.13 -26.00 -27.36
N THR A 363 13.79 -25.14 -28.12
CA THR A 363 13.60 -25.05 -29.59
C THR A 363 14.62 -25.89 -30.37
N ARG A 364 15.61 -26.50 -29.71
CA ARG A 364 16.68 -27.28 -30.34
C ARG A 364 16.15 -28.41 -31.22
N ASP A 365 15.21 -29.20 -30.70
CA ASP A 365 14.73 -30.40 -31.40
C ASP A 365 13.85 -30.01 -32.60
N VAL A 366 13.07 -28.93 -32.48
CA VAL A 366 12.29 -28.32 -33.58
C VAL A 366 13.22 -27.76 -34.66
N TYR A 367 14.28 -27.05 -34.27
CA TYR A 367 15.26 -26.51 -35.22
C TYR A 367 16.09 -27.61 -35.90
N ALA A 368 16.42 -28.70 -35.19
CA ALA A 368 17.05 -29.87 -35.76
C ALA A 368 16.13 -30.56 -36.80
N GLY A 369 14.83 -30.63 -36.52
CA GLY A 369 13.81 -31.07 -37.48
C GLY A 369 13.74 -30.17 -38.72
N TYR A 370 13.78 -28.86 -38.53
CA TYR A 370 13.81 -27.87 -39.61
C TYR A 370 15.05 -28.02 -40.51
N ARG A 371 16.22 -28.25 -39.91
CA ARG A 371 17.48 -28.53 -40.64
C ARG A 371 17.40 -29.84 -41.42
N LYS A 372 16.86 -30.91 -40.83
CA LYS A 372 16.67 -32.22 -41.50
C LYS A 372 15.66 -32.14 -42.65
N ALA A 373 14.65 -31.29 -42.54
CA ALA A 373 13.67 -31.01 -43.60
C ALA A 373 14.21 -30.10 -44.72
N GLY A 374 15.52 -29.82 -44.75
CA GLY A 374 16.15 -29.02 -45.80
C GLY A 374 15.68 -27.56 -45.83
N TYR A 375 15.31 -26.99 -44.69
CA TYR A 375 14.78 -25.62 -44.59
C TYR A 375 13.46 -25.40 -45.37
N SER A 376 12.59 -26.41 -45.39
CA SER A 376 11.29 -26.34 -46.06
C SER A 376 10.44 -25.14 -45.61
N LYS A 377 9.89 -24.38 -46.57
CA LYS A 377 8.99 -23.25 -46.32
C LYS A 377 7.72 -23.64 -45.55
N LYS A 378 7.23 -24.88 -45.75
CA LYS A 378 6.05 -25.41 -45.05
C LYS A 378 6.33 -25.63 -43.56
N TYR A 379 7.48 -26.22 -43.24
CA TYR A 379 7.92 -26.44 -41.86
C TYR A 379 8.22 -25.11 -41.14
N LEU A 380 8.75 -24.12 -41.86
CA LEU A 380 8.96 -22.77 -41.34
C LEU A 380 7.64 -22.11 -40.94
N ALA A 381 6.59 -22.22 -41.77
CA ALA A 381 5.29 -21.63 -41.48
C ALA A 381 4.56 -22.31 -40.31
N GLU A 382 4.76 -23.62 -40.11
CA GLU A 382 4.17 -24.40 -39.01
C GLU A 382 4.87 -24.16 -37.66
N HIS A 383 6.18 -23.86 -37.66
CA HIS A 383 7.02 -23.72 -36.46
C HIS A 383 7.74 -22.35 -36.38
N GLU A 384 7.17 -21.32 -36.98
CA GLU A 384 7.82 -20.01 -37.20
C GLU A 384 8.34 -19.39 -35.90
N SER A 385 7.51 -19.36 -34.86
CA SER A 385 7.86 -18.79 -33.55
C SER A 385 9.05 -19.48 -32.91
N ASP A 386 9.11 -20.80 -32.98
CA ASP A 386 10.15 -21.60 -32.33
C ASP A 386 11.47 -21.49 -33.07
N ILE A 387 11.42 -21.43 -34.40
CA ILE A 387 12.60 -21.22 -35.24
C ILE A 387 13.17 -19.81 -35.05
N LEU A 388 12.32 -18.78 -34.93
CA LEU A 388 12.76 -17.41 -34.65
C LEU A 388 13.40 -17.28 -33.27
N LEU A 389 12.78 -17.89 -32.24
CA LEU A 389 13.33 -17.91 -30.88
C LEU A 389 14.68 -18.66 -30.82
N HIS A 390 14.82 -19.76 -31.58
CA HIS A 390 16.08 -20.49 -31.69
C HIS A 390 17.18 -19.65 -32.32
N LYS A 391 16.89 -18.99 -33.45
CA LYS A 391 17.84 -18.12 -34.16
C LYS A 391 18.24 -16.91 -33.32
N ALA A 392 17.29 -16.28 -32.64
CA ALA A 392 17.56 -15.15 -31.75
C ALA A 392 18.44 -15.55 -30.55
N ALA A 393 18.19 -16.72 -29.96
CA ALA A 393 19.05 -17.24 -28.90
C ALA A 393 20.46 -17.61 -29.41
N LYS A 394 20.55 -18.22 -30.60
CA LYS A 394 21.83 -18.55 -31.21
C LYS A 394 22.66 -17.30 -31.53
N ASN A 395 22.05 -16.29 -32.16
CA ASN A 395 22.73 -15.02 -32.45
C ASN A 395 23.22 -14.35 -31.17
N ALA A 396 22.42 -14.40 -30.09
CA ALA A 396 22.84 -13.86 -28.79
C ALA A 396 24.06 -14.60 -28.21
N PHE A 397 24.19 -15.90 -28.40
CA PHE A 397 25.39 -16.66 -28.00
C PHE A 397 26.60 -16.37 -28.90
N ASP A 398 26.37 -16.27 -30.22
CA ASP A 398 27.40 -15.91 -31.19
C ASP A 398 27.99 -14.51 -30.88
N GLU A 399 27.16 -13.54 -30.48
CA GLU A 399 27.58 -12.19 -30.04
C GLU A 399 28.40 -12.21 -28.74
N LEU A 400 28.16 -13.20 -27.86
CA LEU A 400 28.90 -13.39 -26.61
C LEU A 400 30.17 -14.25 -26.80
N GLY A 401 30.37 -14.82 -27.99
CA GLY A 401 31.49 -15.70 -28.30
C GLY A 401 31.45 -17.05 -27.56
N VAL A 402 30.25 -17.55 -27.22
CA VAL A 402 30.03 -18.79 -26.45
C VAL A 402 29.33 -19.86 -27.27
#